data_AF-A0A7Y7J628-F1
#
_entry.id   AF-A0A7Y7J628-F1
#
_cell.length_a   1.000
_cell.length_b   1.000
_cell.length_c   1.000
_cell.angle_alpha   90.00
_cell.angle_beta   90.00
_cell.angle_gamma   90.00
#
_symmetry.space_group_name_H-M   'P 1'
#
loop_
_entity.id
_entity.type
_entity.pdbx_description
1 polymer ?
#
loop_
_entity_poly.entity_id
_entity_poly.type
_entity_poly.pdbx_seq_one_letter_code
_entity_poly.pdbx_strand_id
1 'polypeptide(L)' 'MAYTADDLARVRQAVLDLATGQRVTSFRTANGKTLSYADADIDKLRELERTIAAQVASASHIGRRLRSRTRYTTTSKGL' A
#
# COMPACT_ATOMS: atom_id res chain seq x y z
N MET A 1 -7.14 -2.77 -11.14
CA MET A 1 -6.79 -3.46 -9.88
C MET A 1 -5.76 -2.62 -9.15
N ALA A 2 -5.90 -2.47 -7.84
CA ALA A 2 -4.99 -1.65 -7.01
C ALA A 2 -3.90 -2.53 -6.41
N TYR A 3 -2.73 -1.95 -6.13
CA TYR A 3 -1.65 -2.65 -5.42
C TYR A 3 -2.11 -3.09 -4.03
N THR A 4 -1.68 -4.28 -3.61
CA THR A 4 -2.10 -4.90 -2.36
C THR A 4 -1.01 -4.76 -1.28
N ALA A 5 -1.37 -5.02 -0.02
CA ALA A 5 -0.39 -5.05 1.08
C ALA A 5 0.66 -6.17 0.90
N ASP A 6 0.31 -7.24 0.20
CA ASP A 6 1.23 -8.34 -0.13
C ASP A 6 2.30 -7.88 -1.13
N ASP A 7 1.92 -7.06 -2.12
CA ASP A 7 2.87 -6.48 -3.08
C ASP A 7 3.89 -5.59 -2.36
N LEU A 8 3.45 -4.83 -1.36
CA LEU A 8 4.33 -3.96 -0.57
C LEU A 8 5.33 -4.77 0.26
N ALA A 9 4.91 -5.90 0.84
CA ALA A 9 5.82 -6.80 1.57
C ALA A 9 6.89 -7.40 0.63
N ARG A 10 6.50 -7.80 -0.59
CA ARG A 10 7.42 -8.32 -1.60
C ARG A 10 8.43 -7.29 -2.06
N VAL A 11 8.00 -6.04 -2.28
CA VAL A 11 8.90 -4.94 -2.67
C VAL A 11 9.94 -4.67 -1.58
N ARG A 12 9.51 -4.66 -0.31
CA ARG A 12 10.44 -4.50 0.83
C ARG A 12 11.46 -5.63 0.92
N GLN A 13 11.01 -6.86 0.75
CA GLN A 13 11.91 -8.00 0.72
C GLN A 13 12.93 -7.87 -0.42
N ALA A 14 12.49 -7.48 -1.61
CA ALA A 14 13.39 -7.27 -2.74
C ALA A 14 14.43 -6.16 -2.47
N VAL A 15 14.04 -5.06 -1.81
CA VAL A 15 14.99 -4.01 -1.39
C VAL A 15 16.05 -4.55 -0.43
N LEU A 16 15.64 -5.40 0.54
CA LEU A 16 16.59 -6.03 1.48
C LEU A 16 17.49 -7.05 0.78
N ASP A 17 16.95 -7.84 -0.15
CA ASP A 17 17.71 -8.82 -0.93
C ASP A 17 18.77 -8.13 -1.80
N LEU A 18 18.44 -6.99 -2.41
CA LEU A 18 19.40 -6.16 -3.15
C LEU A 18 20.46 -5.56 -2.22
N ALA A 19 20.03 -4.99 -1.09
CA ALA A 19 20.95 -4.42 -0.11
C ALA A 19 21.90 -5.48 0.51
N THR A 20 21.50 -6.75 0.55
CA THR A 20 22.33 -7.87 1.05
C THR A 20 23.24 -8.48 -0.02
N GLY A 21 23.18 -7.98 -1.26
CA GLY A 21 24.09 -8.35 -2.34
C GLY A 21 23.49 -9.25 -3.42
N GLN A 22 22.18 -9.46 -3.45
CA GLN A 22 21.55 -10.05 -4.64
C GLN A 22 21.57 -9.03 -5.78
N ARG A 23 22.12 -9.42 -6.93
CA ARG A 23 22.30 -8.50 -8.06
C ARG A 23 21.03 -8.22 -8.84
N VAL A 24 20.06 -9.15 -8.80
CA VAL A 24 18.80 -9.06 -9.54
C VAL A 24 17.69 -9.71 -8.73
N THR A 25 16.59 -9.01 -8.52
CA THR A 25 15.40 -9.54 -7.86
C THR A 25 14.20 -9.37 -8.79
N SER A 26 13.52 -10.48 -9.07
CA SER A 26 12.33 -10.51 -9.90
C SER A 26 11.13 -10.92 -9.07
N PHE A 27 10.06 -10.13 -9.08
CA PHE A 27 8.82 -10.51 -8.42
C PHE A 27 7.61 -10.21 -9.29
N ARG A 28 6.59 -11.06 -9.14
CA ARG A 28 5.30 -10.90 -9.80
C ARG A 28 4.39 -10.08 -8.91
N THR A 29 3.98 -8.93 -9.41
CA THR A 29 2.96 -8.08 -8.77
C THR A 29 1.56 -8.65 -8.97
N ALA A 30 0.62 -8.32 -8.09
CA ALA A 30 -0.81 -8.65 -8.24
C ALA A 30 -1.42 -8.05 -9.52
N ASN A 31 -0.77 -7.06 -10.13
CA ASN A 31 -1.12 -6.50 -11.43
C ASN A 31 -0.75 -7.43 -12.61
N GLY A 32 -0.22 -8.63 -12.34
CA GLY A 32 0.19 -9.61 -13.33
C GLY A 32 1.51 -9.28 -14.02
N LYS A 33 2.13 -8.15 -13.69
CA LYS A 33 3.43 -7.73 -14.24
C LYS A 33 4.56 -8.34 -13.42
N THR A 34 5.48 -9.01 -14.12
CA THR A 34 6.79 -9.38 -13.56
C THR A 34 7.69 -8.16 -13.68
N LEU A 35 8.12 -7.65 -12.54
CA LEU A 35 9.11 -6.58 -12.49
C LEU A 35 10.43 -7.20 -12.06
N SER A 36 11.46 -7.00 -12.87
CA SER A 36 12.83 -7.40 -12.57
C SER A 36 13.64 -6.13 -12.34
N TYR A 37 14.30 -6.06 -11.19
CA TYR A 37 15.15 -4.95 -10.80
C TYR A 37 16.56 -5.45 -10.55
N ALA A 38 17.55 -4.68 -11.00
CA ALA A 38 18.95 -4.91 -10.70
C ALA A 38 19.42 -3.96 -9.59
N ASP A 39 20.60 -4.23 -9.03
CA ASP A 39 21.24 -3.39 -7.99
C ASP A 39 21.34 -1.91 -8.40
N ALA A 40 21.63 -1.65 -9.69
CA ALA A 40 21.69 -0.30 -10.25
C ALA A 40 20.33 0.46 -10.21
N ASP A 41 19.21 -0.25 -10.03
CA ASP A 41 17.86 0.32 -9.97
C ASP A 41 17.32 0.45 -8.54
N ILE A 42 18.17 0.36 -7.51
CA ILE A 42 17.76 0.42 -6.10
C ILE A 42 16.95 1.69 -5.79
N ASP A 43 17.32 2.83 -6.37
CA ASP A 43 16.59 4.09 -6.17
C ASP A 43 15.17 4.03 -6.76
N LYS A 44 15.02 3.44 -7.95
CA LYS A 44 13.70 3.25 -8.59
C LYS A 44 12.81 2.31 -7.77
N LEU A 45 13.40 1.31 -7.15
CA LEU A 45 12.70 0.39 -6.24
C LEU A 45 12.18 1.09 -4.99
N ARG A 46 12.97 2.00 -4.41
CA ARG A 46 12.55 2.81 -3.24
C ARG A 46 11.42 3.79 -3.61
N GLU A 47 11.48 4.40 -4.79
CA GLU A 47 10.38 5.22 -5.30
C GLU A 47 9.10 4.40 -5.53
N LEU A 48 9.23 3.19 -6.05
CA LEU A 48 8.11 2.27 -6.22
C LEU A 48 7.51 1.86 -4.87
N GLU A 49 8.34 1.53 -3.87
CA GLU A 49 7.87 1.23 -2.51
C GLU A 49 7.04 2.39 -1.96
N ARG A 50 7.55 3.62 -2.10
CA ARG A 50 6.86 4.84 -1.62
C ARG A 50 5.53 5.05 -2.32
N THR A 51 5.48 4.80 -3.63
CA THR A 51 4.26 4.94 -4.44
C THR A 51 3.22 3.90 -4.04
N ILE A 52 3.62 2.64 -3.91
CA ILE A 52 2.73 1.55 -3.49
C ILE A 52 2.23 1.80 -2.06
N ALA A 53 3.09 2.24 -1.14
CA ALA A 53 2.70 2.58 0.23
C ALA A 53 1.65 3.69 0.27
N ALA A 54 1.84 4.75 -0.52
CA ALA A 54 0.87 5.84 -0.63
C ALA A 54 -0.48 5.37 -1.19
N GLN A 55 -0.46 4.48 -2.19
CA GLN A 55 -1.69 3.94 -2.79
C GLN A 55 -2.42 2.99 -1.83
N VAL A 56 -1.72 2.11 -1.12
CA VAL A 56 -2.31 1.21 -0.11
C VAL A 56 -2.91 2.01 1.05
N ALA A 57 -2.20 3.04 1.54
CA ALA A 57 -2.72 3.93 2.57
C ALA A 57 -3.98 4.68 2.11
N SER A 58 -3.98 5.19 0.87
CA SER A 58 -5.13 5.88 0.28
C SER A 58 -6.32 4.94 0.09
N ALA A 59 -6.08 3.70 -0.35
CA ALA A 59 -7.12 2.68 -0.50
C ALA A 59 -7.74 2.30 0.86
N SER A 60 -6.94 2.21 1.93
CA SER A 60 -7.43 1.98 3.30
C SER A 60 -8.32 3.13 3.81
N HIS A 61 -8.06 4.37 3.37
CA HIS A 61 -8.80 5.55 3.79
C HIS A 61 -10.20 5.65 3.16
N ILE A 62 -10.40 5.11 1.95
CA ILE A 62 -11.71 5.09 1.27
C ILE A 62 -12.72 4.22 2.01
N GLY A 63 -12.28 3.13 2.66
CA GLY A 63 -13.13 2.26 3.48
C GLY A 63 -13.47 2.80 4.87
N ARG A 64 -12.76 3.84 5.35
CA ARG A 64 -12.95 4.43 6.69
C ARG A 64 -13.78 5.71 6.65
N ARG A 65 -14.72 5.81 5.71
CA ARG A 65 -15.62 6.96 5.59
C ARG A 65 -16.62 6.98 6.75
N LEU A 66 -16.29 7.82 7.74
CA LEU A 66 -17.18 8.57 8.64
C LEU A 66 -18.56 7.94 8.92
N ARG A 67 -18.69 7.19 10.02
CA ARG A 67 -20.00 7.00 10.67
C ARG A 67 -20.43 8.36 11.22
N SER A 68 -21.16 9.14 10.43
CA SER A 68 -21.91 10.29 10.95
C SER A 68 -22.93 9.76 11.95
N ARG A 69 -22.64 9.87 13.25
CA ARG A 69 -23.62 9.63 14.30
C ARG A 69 -24.53 10.84 14.37
N THR A 70 -25.55 10.88 13.52
CA THR A 70 -26.71 11.75 13.78
C THR A 70 -27.35 11.23 15.08
N ARG A 71 -27.15 11.94 16.19
CA ARG A 71 -27.89 11.68 17.43
C ARG A 71 -29.16 12.53 17.38
N TYR A 72 -30.30 11.89 17.24
CA TYR A 72 -31.59 12.54 17.46
C TYR A 72 -31.91 12.46 18.95
N THR A 73 -32.00 13.59 19.63
CA THR A 73 -32.45 13.66 21.02
C THR A 73 -33.90 14.15 21.03
N THR A 74 -34.85 13.22 21.13
CA THR A 74 -36.25 13.57 21.38
C THR A 74 -36.37 13.98 22.84
N THR A 75 -36.71 15.25 23.10
CA THR A 75 -36.96 15.74 24.46
C THR A 75 -38.46 15.90 24.62
N SER A 76 -39.08 15.06 25.45
CA SER A 76 -40.47 15.20 25.88
C SER A 76 -40.57 16.28 26.97
N LYS A 77 -40.50 17.55 26.56
CA LYS A 77 -40.94 18.66 27.41
C LYS A 77 -42.25 19.17 26.82
N GLY A 78 -43.34 18.67 27.37
CA GLY A 78 -44.71 19.01 26.99
C GLY A 78 -45.66 17.98 27.57
N LEU A 79 -45.80 18.01 28.90
CA LEU A 79 -47.02 17.57 29.60
C LEU A 79 -48.12 18.60 29.29
#